data_AF-A0A5D3FCU5-F1
#
_entry.id   AF-A0A5D3FCU5-F1
#
_cell.length_a   1.000
_cell.length_b   1.000
_cell.length_c   1.000
_cell.angle_alpha   90.00
_cell.angle_beta   90.00
_cell.angle_gamma   90.00
#
_symmetry.space_group_name_H-M   'P 1'
#
loop_
_entity.id
_entity.type
_entity.pdbx_description
1 polymer ?
#
loop_
_entity_poly.entity_id
_entity_poly.type
_entity_poly.pdbx_seq_one_letter_code
_entity_poly.pdbx_strand_id
1 'polypeptide(L)'
;MTGPRHAREAERAIAGFEVYELPDGSWRAVSRQDGARIVEHERWCELAWACVSSRIAEDLRVAGEELAARMAEPSRAWRNEPSEKVEAQPLNVVREPRR
;
A
#
# COMPACT_ATOMS: atom_id res chain seq x y z
N MET A 1 -2.38 -17.43 37.57
CA MET A 1 -2.47 -16.31 36.61
C MET A 1 -2.98 -16.88 35.30
N THR A 2 -4.11 -16.41 34.81
CA THR A 2 -4.64 -16.79 33.49
C THR A 2 -3.75 -16.13 32.44
N GLY A 3 -3.22 -16.89 31.48
CA GLY A 3 -2.38 -16.34 30.41
C GLY A 3 -3.17 -15.50 29.40
N PRO A 4 -2.51 -14.97 28.35
CA PRO A 4 -3.16 -14.24 27.27
C PRO A 4 -4.34 -15.02 26.68
N ARG A 5 -5.49 -14.36 26.53
CA ARG A 5 -6.72 -14.95 25.97
C ARG A 5 -6.85 -14.54 24.52
N HIS A 6 -6.96 -15.50 23.60
CA HIS A 6 -7.22 -15.19 22.20
C HIS A 6 -8.61 -14.55 22.03
N ALA A 7 -8.67 -13.40 21.35
CA ALA A 7 -9.89 -12.70 21.02
C ALA A 7 -10.57 -13.40 19.83
N ARG A 8 -11.76 -13.97 20.06
CA ARG A 8 -12.50 -14.76 19.05
C ARG A 8 -13.68 -14.00 18.44
N GLU A 9 -14.01 -12.87 19.04
CA GLU A 9 -15.11 -12.00 18.66
C GLU A 9 -14.80 -11.34 17.31
N ALA A 10 -15.74 -11.39 16.36
CA ALA A 10 -15.53 -10.86 15.00
C ALA A 10 -15.18 -9.36 15.01
N GLU A 11 -15.77 -8.60 15.93
CA GLU A 11 -15.50 -7.17 16.14
C GLU A 11 -14.07 -6.88 16.60
N ARG A 12 -13.37 -7.90 17.13
CA ARG A 12 -11.99 -7.78 17.63
C ARG A 12 -10.95 -8.31 16.64
N ALA A 13 -11.40 -8.87 15.52
CA ALA A 13 -10.51 -9.41 14.50
C ALA A 13 -9.76 -8.29 13.77
N ILE A 14 -8.45 -8.48 13.61
CA ILE A 14 -7.58 -7.62 12.81
C ILE A 14 -6.99 -8.48 11.70
N ALA A 15 -7.24 -8.11 10.44
CA ALA A 15 -6.81 -8.89 9.29
C ALA A 15 -5.29 -9.05 9.25
N GLY A 16 -4.80 -10.29 9.16
CA GLY A 16 -3.37 -10.61 9.15
C GLY A 16 -2.74 -10.78 10.54
N PHE A 17 -3.52 -10.66 11.62
CA PHE A 17 -3.02 -10.77 12.99
C PHE A 17 -3.79 -11.81 13.82
N GLU A 18 -3.09 -12.44 14.75
CA GLU A 18 -3.68 -13.12 15.90
C GLU A 18 -3.78 -12.13 17.06
N VAL A 19 -4.96 -11.99 17.66
CA VAL A 19 -5.24 -10.94 18.65
C VAL A 19 -5.53 -11.59 20.00
N TYR A 20 -4.92 -11.04 21.04
CA TYR A 20 -5.02 -11.52 22.41
C TYR A 20 -5.35 -10.37 23.36
N GLU A 21 -6.19 -10.66 24.34
CA GLU A 21 -6.37 -9.85 25.53
C GLU A 21 -5.40 -10.36 26.61
N LEU A 22 -4.62 -9.44 27.18
CA LEU A 22 -3.62 -9.72 28.20
C LEU A 22 -4.27 -9.67 29.61
N PRO A 23 -3.62 -10.27 30.63
CA PRO A 23 -4.20 -10.37 31.97
C PRO A 23 -4.42 -9.02 32.67
N ASP A 24 -3.74 -7.97 32.23
CA ASP A 24 -3.88 -6.59 32.70
C ASP A 24 -4.97 -5.80 31.94
N GLY A 25 -5.69 -6.45 31.01
CA GLY A 25 -6.72 -5.84 30.18
C GLY A 25 -6.20 -5.11 28.95
N SER A 26 -4.87 -5.08 28.74
CA SER A 26 -4.28 -4.59 27.51
C SER A 26 -4.42 -5.62 26.38
N TRP A 27 -4.02 -5.23 25.17
CA TRP A 27 -4.22 -6.00 23.96
C TRP A 27 -2.90 -6.23 23.24
N ARG A 28 -2.74 -7.43 22.69
CA ARG A 28 -1.59 -7.84 21.88
C ARG A 28 -2.04 -8.34 20.51
N ALA A 29 -1.38 -7.91 19.46
CA ALA A 29 -1.50 -8.48 18.12
C ALA A 29 -0.17 -9.11 17.71
N VAL A 30 -0.24 -10.30 17.13
CA VAL A 30 0.91 -11.04 16.57
C VAL A 30 0.68 -11.22 15.09
N SER A 31 1.64 -10.79 14.26
CA SER A 31 1.58 -10.93 12.80
C SER A 31 1.54 -12.40 12.39
N ARG A 32 0.60 -12.78 11.52
CA ARG A 32 0.54 -14.13 10.94
C ARG A 32 1.57 -14.35 9.82
N GLN A 33 2.11 -13.27 9.26
CA GLN A 33 3.02 -13.34 8.13
C GLN A 33 4.43 -13.77 8.57
N ASP A 34 4.92 -13.19 9.67
CA ASP A 34 6.29 -13.42 10.16
C ASP A 34 6.34 -14.03 11.57
N GLY A 35 5.23 -14.03 12.32
CA GLY A 35 5.18 -14.50 13.71
C GLY A 35 6.04 -13.69 14.69
N ALA A 36 6.74 -12.67 14.21
CA ALA A 36 7.76 -11.93 14.94
C ALA A 36 7.32 -10.51 15.27
N ARG A 37 6.48 -9.89 14.43
CA ARG A 37 5.92 -8.57 14.72
C ARG A 37 4.83 -8.71 15.77
N ILE A 38 5.14 -8.20 16.96
CA ILE A 38 4.23 -8.10 18.10
C ILE A 38 3.94 -6.61 18.35
N VAL A 39 2.66 -6.27 18.48
CA VAL A 39 2.20 -4.92 18.82
C VAL A 39 1.34 -5.03 20.07
N GLU A 40 1.53 -4.13 21.02
CA GLU A 40 0.77 -4.09 22.27
C GLU A 40 0.23 -2.69 22.52
N HIS A 41 -1.02 -2.60 22.98
CA HIS A 41 -1.65 -1.35 23.39
C HIS A 41 -2.66 -1.60 24.50
N GLU A 42 -2.83 -0.61 25.39
CA GLU A 42 -3.85 -0.66 26.45
C GLU A 42 -5.27 -0.75 25.88
N ARG A 43 -5.53 -0.06 24.76
CA ARG A 43 -6.85 0.01 24.13
C ARG A 43 -6.87 -0.76 22.81
N TRP A 44 -7.90 -1.60 22.65
CA TRP A 44 -8.10 -2.36 21.41
C TRP A 44 -8.13 -1.48 20.15
N CYS A 45 -8.76 -0.30 20.20
CA CYS A 45 -8.84 0.60 19.04
C CYS A 45 -7.46 1.14 18.61
N GLU A 46 -6.56 1.35 19.57
CA GLU A 46 -5.19 1.81 19.31
C GLU A 46 -4.37 0.67 18.72
N LEU A 47 -4.53 -0.56 19.25
CA LEU A 47 -3.93 -1.76 18.67
C LEU A 47 -4.38 -1.95 17.21
N ALA A 48 -5.68 -1.86 16.96
CA ALA A 48 -6.26 -2.01 15.62
C ALA A 48 -5.68 -0.96 14.66
N TRP A 49 -5.64 0.31 15.08
CA TRP A 49 -5.08 1.38 14.26
C TRP A 49 -3.60 1.18 13.97
N ALA A 50 -2.79 0.79 14.97
CA ALA A 50 -1.36 0.52 14.81
C ALA A 50 -1.12 -0.62 13.81
N CYS A 51 -1.88 -1.72 13.92
CA CYS A 51 -1.75 -2.87 13.02
C CYS A 51 -2.13 -2.52 11.58
N VAL A 52 -3.25 -1.82 11.37
CA VAL A 52 -3.69 -1.39 10.04
C VAL A 52 -2.70 -0.42 9.41
N SER A 53 -2.24 0.58 10.17
CA SER A 53 -1.25 1.56 9.69
C SER A 53 0.06 0.88 9.30
N SER A 54 0.52 -0.07 10.11
CA SER A 54 1.73 -0.85 9.87
C SER A 54 1.63 -1.68 8.59
N ARG A 55 0.47 -2.31 8.33
CA ARG A 55 0.22 -3.05 7.09
C ARG A 55 0.23 -2.12 5.87
N ILE A 56 -0.47 -0.99 5.94
CA ILE A 56 -0.51 -0.02 4.83
C ILE A 56 0.89 0.49 4.50
N ALA A 57 1.70 0.80 5.53
CA ALA A 57 3.07 1.24 5.32
C ALA A 57 3.92 0.19 4.58
N GLU A 58 3.74 -1.09 4.93
CA GLU A 58 4.42 -2.19 4.28
C GLU A 58 3.96 -2.40 2.83
N ASP A 59 2.65 -2.38 2.58
CA ASP A 59 2.09 -2.49 1.23
C ASP A 59 2.61 -1.36 0.33
N LEU A 60 2.67 -0.13 0.86
CA LEU A 60 3.21 1.03 0.14
C LEU A 60 4.72 0.90 -0.12
N ARG A 61 5.49 0.37 0.83
CA ARG A 61 6.92 0.10 0.66
C ARG A 61 7.15 -0.89 -0.48
N VAL A 62 6.45 -2.02 -0.48
CA VAL A 62 6.55 -3.05 -1.52
C VAL A 62 6.15 -2.49 -2.88
N ALA A 63 5.01 -1.78 -2.96
CA ALA A 63 4.56 -1.17 -4.20
C ALA A 63 5.56 -0.12 -4.73
N GLY A 64 6.19 0.65 -3.83
CA GLY A 64 7.24 1.61 -4.17
C GLY A 64 8.49 0.94 -4.72
N GLU A 65 8.93 -0.17 -4.13
CA GLU A 65 10.07 -0.96 -4.61
C GLU A 65 9.79 -1.59 -5.97
N GLU A 66 8.60 -2.16 -6.17
CA GLU A 66 8.19 -2.68 -7.48
C GLU A 66 8.17 -1.58 -8.55
N LEU A 67 7.66 -0.39 -8.20
CA LEU A 67 7.64 0.75 -9.10
C LEU A 67 9.06 1.18 -9.47
N ALA A 68 9.95 1.31 -8.48
CA ALA A 68 11.34 1.67 -8.70
C ALA A 68 12.09 0.65 -9.56
N ALA A 69 11.87 -0.65 -9.32
CA ALA A 69 12.45 -1.72 -10.12
C ALA A 69 11.99 -1.63 -11.59
N ARG A 70 10.70 -1.43 -11.83
CA ARG A 70 10.15 -1.28 -13.18
C ARG A 70 10.63 0.00 -13.89
N MET A 71 10.87 1.08 -13.15
CA MET A 71 11.46 2.33 -13.68
C MET A 71 12.93 2.15 -14.08
N ALA A 72 13.64 1.22 -13.44
CA ALA A 72 15.04 0.92 -13.72
C ALA A 72 15.22 -0.02 -14.92
N GLU A 73 14.15 -0.63 -15.46
CA GLU A 73 14.20 -1.49 -16.64
C GLU A 73 14.54 -0.68 -17.91
N PRO A 74 15.71 -0.92 -18.55
CA PRO A 74 16.17 -0.10 -19.69
C PRO A 74 15.26 -0.15 -20.92
N SER A 75 14.47 -1.21 -21.07
CA SER A 75 13.54 -1.43 -22.18
C SER A 75 12.18 -0.74 -22.01
N ARG A 76 11.93 -0.16 -20.83
CA ARG A 76 10.68 0.52 -20.47
C ARG A 76 10.98 2.01 -20.31
N ALA A 77 11.13 2.70 -21.44
CA ALA A 77 11.26 4.15 -21.50
C ALA A 77 9.97 4.81 -20.98
N TRP A 78 9.86 5.02 -19.67
CA TRP A 78 8.70 5.68 -19.09
C TRP A 78 8.86 7.19 -19.31
N ARG A 79 8.47 7.60 -20.52
CA ARG A 79 8.46 8.98 -21.04
C ARG A 79 9.76 9.74 -20.85
N ASN A 80 10.70 9.52 -21.76
CA ASN A 80 11.66 10.54 -22.17
C ASN A 80 11.98 10.35 -23.66
N GLU A 81 10.96 10.33 -24.51
CA GLU A 81 11.19 10.87 -25.84
C GLU A 81 10.97 12.38 -25.73
N PRO A 82 11.99 13.23 -25.95
CA PRO A 82 11.71 14.62 -26.25
C PRO A 82 10.86 14.57 -27.52
N SER A 83 9.61 15.02 -27.43
CA SER A 83 8.66 15.15 -28.53
C SER A 83 9.42 15.43 -29.82
N GLU A 84 9.65 14.39 -30.64
CA GLU A 84 10.18 14.58 -31.97
C GLU A 84 9.20 15.54 -32.62
N LYS A 85 9.73 16.68 -33.06
CA LYS A 85 8.98 17.71 -33.74
C LYS A 85 8.19 16.99 -34.83
N VAL A 86 6.88 16.86 -34.64
CA VAL A 86 5.98 16.64 -35.76
C VAL A 86 6.17 17.90 -36.58
N GLU A 87 7.01 17.81 -37.61
CA GLU A 87 6.99 18.76 -38.70
C GLU A 87 5.58 18.68 -39.27
N ALA A 88 4.72 19.56 -38.75
CA ALA A 88 3.45 19.84 -39.36
C ALA A 88 3.79 20.39 -40.75
N GLN A 89 3.73 19.52 -41.75
CA GLN A 89 3.71 19.97 -43.14
C GLN A 89 2.61 21.03 -43.22
N PRO A 90 2.89 22.22 -43.77
CA PRO A 90 1.87 23.23 -43.90
C PRO A 90 0.77 22.65 -44.80
N LEU A 91 -0.43 22.49 -44.24
CA LEU A 91 -1.61 22.09 -44.98
C LEU A 91 -1.81 23.13 -46.09
N ASN A 92 -1.47 22.77 -47.33
CA ASN A 92 -1.78 23.58 -48.51
C ASN A 92 -3.29 23.50 -48.75
N VAL A 93 -4.06 24.28 -47.98
CA VAL A 93 -5.48 24.49 -48.24
C VAL A 93 -5.58 25.54 -49.34
N VAL A 94 -5.58 25.07 -50.58
CA VAL A 94 -6.08 25.87 -51.70
C VAL A 94 -7.57 26.12 -51.41
N ARG A 95 -7.89 27.32 -50.91
CA ARG A 95 -9.27 27.80 -50.83
C ARG A 95 -9.71 28.20 -52.23
N GLU A 96 -10.49 27.35 -52.89
CA GLU A 96 -11.24 27.79 -54.07
C GLU A 96 -12.27 28.86 -53.66
N PRO A 97 -12.41 29.96 -54.43
CA PRO A 97 -13.43 30.95 -54.18
C PRO A 97 -14.78 30.38 -54.63
N ARG A 98 -15.71 30.20 -53.68
CA ARG A 98 -17.11 29.93 -54.00
C ARG A 98 -17.69 31.15 -54.72
N ARG A 99 -18.19 30.95 -55.94
CA ARG A 99 -19.09 31.88 -56.64
C ARG A 99 -20.52 31.72 -56.13
#